data_AF-A0A7Y3AZA0-F1
#
_entry.id   AF-A0A7Y3AZA0-F1
#
_cell.length_a   1.000
_cell.length_b   1.000
_cell.length_c   1.000
_cell.angle_alpha   90.00
_cell.angle_beta   90.00
_cell.angle_gamma   90.00
#
_symmetry.space_group_name_H-M   'P 1'
#
loop_
_entity.id
_entity.type
_entity.pdbx_description
1 polymer ?
#
loop_
_entity_poly.entity_id
_entity_poly.type
_entity_poly.pdbx_seq_one_letter_code
_entity_poly.pdbx_strand_id
1 'polypeptide(L)' 'MRTTTPSQDFVRGIWKENPVLIQMLGLCPALAVTNTLKNALAMSAATFF' A
#
# COMPACT_ATOMS: atom_id res chain seq x y z
N MET A 1 -12.04 12.77 -28.38
CA MET A 1 -11.17 11.57 -28.51
C MET A 1 -10.20 11.57 -27.34
N ARG A 2 -10.21 10.54 -26.48
CA ARG A 2 -9.33 10.47 -25.30
C ARG A 2 -8.02 9.80 -25.69
N THR A 3 -6.95 10.57 -25.79
CA THR A 3 -5.57 10.14 -26.03
C THR A 3 -4.87 9.83 -24.71
N THR A 4 -5.43 8.89 -23.92
CA THR A 4 -4.77 8.39 -22.72
C THR A 4 -4.20 7.00 -23.01
N THR A 5 -2.87 6.87 -22.92
CA THR A 5 -2.15 5.60 -23.09
C THR A 5 -2.81 4.52 -22.22
N PRO A 6 -2.97 3.27 -22.70
CA PRO A 6 -3.66 2.20 -21.96
C PRO A 6 -3.09 1.98 -20.55
N SER A 7 -1.78 2.19 -20.36
CA SER A 7 -1.13 2.14 -19.05
C SER A 7 -1.61 3.21 -18.06
N GLN A 8 -1.96 4.42 -18.53
CA GLN A 8 -2.45 5.50 -17.68
C GLN A 8 -3.89 5.23 -17.20
N ASP A 9 -4.75 4.66 -18.05
CA ASP A 9 -6.09 4.24 -17.64
C ASP A 9 -6.05 3.04 -16.69
N PHE A 10 -5.10 2.12 -16.86
CA PHE A 10 -4.92 0.99 -15.95
C PHE A 10 -4.44 1.42 -14.56
N VAL A 11 -3.47 2.34 -14.48
CA VAL A 11 -3.01 2.90 -13.20
C VAL A 11 -4.11 3.75 -12.56
N ARG A 12 -4.87 4.54 -13.33
CA ARG A 12 -6.01 5.29 -12.80
C ARG A 12 -7.14 4.36 -12.33
N GLY A 13 -7.40 3.26 -13.03
CA GLY A 13 -8.38 2.25 -12.63
C GLY A 13 -8.00 1.49 -11.36
N ILE A 14 -6.72 1.16 -11.18
CA ILE A 14 -6.25 0.48 -9.97
C ILE A 14 -6.11 1.44 -8.77
N TRP A 15 -5.60 2.64 -8.98
CA TRP A 15 -5.22 3.54 -7.89
C TRP A 15 -6.25 4.64 -7.58
N LYS A 16 -6.96 5.14 -8.60
CA LYS A 16 -7.89 6.27 -8.47
C LYS A 16 -9.36 5.82 -8.40
N GLU A 17 -9.71 4.73 -9.08
CA GLU A 17 -11.05 4.12 -9.05
C GLU A 17 -11.17 3.01 -7.98
N ASN A 18 -10.06 2.47 -7.47
CA ASN A 18 -10.08 1.34 -6.52
C ASN A 18 -9.26 1.59 -5.22
N PRO A 19 -9.68 2.54 -4.37
CA PRO A 19 -8.98 2.88 -3.13
C PRO A 19 -8.93 1.72 -2.10
N VAL A 20 -9.80 0.73 -2.23
CA VAL A 20 -9.85 -0.47 -1.38
C VAL A 20 -8.56 -1.29 -1.50
N LEU A 21 -7.96 -1.36 -2.69
CA LEU A 21 -6.73 -2.13 -2.90
C LEU A 21 -5.54 -1.52 -2.14
N ILE A 22 -5.44 -0.19 -2.15
CA ILE A 22 -4.44 0.57 -1.39
C ILE A 22 -4.69 0.43 0.13
N GLN A 23 -5.95 0.48 0.56
CA GLN A 23 -6.30 0.24 1.96
C GLN A 23 -5.92 -1.16 2.42
N MET A 24 -6.18 -2.21 1.63
CA MET A 24 -5.80 -3.58 2.01
C MET A 24 -4.28 -3.79 2.09
N LEU A 25 -3.51 -3.21 1.17
CA LEU A 25 -2.05 -3.23 1.22
C LEU A 25 -1.49 -2.54 2.49
N GLY A 26 -2.17 -1.51 2.99
CA GLY A 26 -1.83 -0.83 4.24
C GLY A 26 -2.39 -1.49 5.52
N LEU A 27 -3.49 -2.24 5.43
CA LEU A 27 -4.15 -2.88 6.57
C LEU A 27 -3.38 -4.08 7.11
N CYS A 28 -2.85 -4.94 6.24
CA CYS A 28 -2.05 -6.10 6.66
C CYS A 28 -0.82 -5.70 7.52
N PRO A 29 0.01 -4.70 7.14
CA PRO A 29 1.12 -4.27 7.98
C PRO A 29 0.65 -3.49 9.22
N ALA A 30 -0.44 -2.73 9.13
CA ALA A 30 -1.00 -2.00 10.29
C ALA A 30 -1.54 -2.94 11.37
N LEU A 31 -2.15 -4.07 11.01
CA LEU A 31 -2.58 -5.09 11.98
C LEU A 31 -1.40 -5.88 12.54
N ALA A 32 -0.37 -6.15 11.73
CA ALA A 32 0.84 -6.85 12.17
C ALA A 32 1.67 -6.02 13.17
N VAL A 33 1.83 -4.72 12.90
CA VAL A 33 2.59 -3.80 13.76
C VAL A 33 1.88 -3.52 15.10
N THR A 34 0.54 -3.52 15.11
CA THR A 34 -0.25 -3.26 16.34
C THR A 34 -0.42 -4.48 17.24
N ASN A 35 -0.51 -5.69 16.68
CA ASN A 35 -0.59 -6.92 17.49
C ASN A 35 0.76 -7.36 18.07
N THR A 36 1.87 -7.07 17.39
CA THR A 36 3.20 -7.52 17.80
C THR A 36 4.23 -6.40 17.85
N LEU A 37 4.20 -5.65 18.96
CA LEU A 37 5.14 -4.57 19.29
C LEU A 37 6.62 -4.97 19.13
N LYS A 38 6.97 -6.24 19.40
CA LYS A 38 8.34 -6.76 19.25
C LYS A 38 8.80 -6.89 17.79
N ASN A 39 7.93 -7.39 16.90
CA ASN A 39 8.25 -7.49 15.48
C ASN A 39 8.27 -6.11 14.80
N ALA A 40 7.35 -5.23 15.22
CA ALA A 40 7.31 -3.83 14.82
C ALA A 40 8.62 -3.09 15.09
N LEU A 41 9.14 -3.22 16.33
CA LEU A 41 10.37 -2.55 16.75
C LEU A 41 11.60 -3.08 16.02
N ALA A 42 11.67 -4.40 15.79
CA ALA A 42 12.76 -5.02 15.05
C ALA A 42 12.77 -4.58 13.58
N MET A 43 11.59 -4.51 12.95
CA MET A 43 11.46 -4.09 11.55
C MET A 43 11.74 -2.59 11.37
N SER A 44 11.28 -1.73 12.28
CA SER A 44 11.57 -0.29 12.22
C SER A 44 13.04 0.03 12.50
N ALA A 45 13.66 -0.67 13.45
CA ALA A 45 15.09 -0.54 13.72
C ALA A 45 15.94 -0.99 12.52
N ALA A 46 15.53 -2.06 11.82
CA ALA A 46 16.22 -2.54 10.62
C ALA A 46 16.14 -1.56 9.44
N THR A 47 15.07 -0.77 9.34
CA THR A 47 14.92 0.26 8.28
C THR A 47 15.53 1.63 8.63
N PHE A 48 15.91 1.84 9.89
CA PHE A 48 16.47 3.13 10.36
C PHE A 48 18.00 3.25 10.14
N PHE A 49 18.66 2.16 9.74
CA PHE A 49 20.09 2.10 9.39
C PHE A 49 20.24 1.83 7.89
#